data_AF-A0A251XII5-F1
#
_entry.id   AF-A0A251XII5-F1
#
_cell.length_a   1.000
_cell.length_b   1.000
_cell.length_c   1.000
_cell.angle_alpha   90.00
_cell.angle_beta   90.00
_cell.angle_gamma   90.00
#
_symmetry.space_group_name_H-M   'P 1'
#
loop_
_entity.id
_entity.type
_entity.pdbx_description
1 polymer ?
#
loop_
_entity_poly.entity_id
_entity_poly.type
_entity_poly.pdbx_seq_one_letter_code
_entity_poly.pdbx_strand_id
1 'polypeptide(L)'
;MVVHAFDIAHALKADLELDHRATGAVAVARAAIAPAQIRGVLRARTLRASDAGWSVGHGPVIEATASTLVMYLFGRTPRPRATRSGPRATPRSPAPRACAPRRPSSAR
;
A
#
# COMPACT_ATOMS: atom_id res chain seq x y z
N MET A 1 -12.68 -2.89 -23.20
CA MET A 1 -11.57 -1.94 -23.33
C MET A 1 -11.18 -1.32 -21.97
N VAL A 2 -10.92 -2.10 -20.92
CA VAL A 2 -10.50 -1.60 -19.58
C VAL A 2 -9.17 -2.23 -19.16
N VAL A 3 -8.97 -3.50 -19.52
CA VAL A 3 -7.72 -4.23 -19.32
C VAL A 3 -6.52 -3.52 -19.97
N HIS A 4 -6.69 -2.88 -21.13
CA HIS A 4 -5.61 -2.14 -21.79
C HIS A 4 -5.16 -0.89 -21.04
N ALA A 5 -6.06 -0.16 -20.37
CA ALA A 5 -5.68 0.99 -19.54
C ALA A 5 -4.89 0.54 -18.31
N PHE A 6 -5.22 -0.65 -17.77
CA PHE A 6 -4.53 -1.22 -16.64
C PHE A 6 -3.13 -1.73 -16.99
N ASP A 7 -2.96 -2.35 -18.16
CA ASP A 7 -1.63 -2.75 -18.66
C ASP A 7 -0.73 -1.53 -18.92
N ILE A 8 -1.27 -0.42 -19.42
CA ILE A 8 -0.50 0.82 -19.62
C ILE A 8 -0.06 1.42 -18.29
N ALA A 9 -0.95 1.50 -17.29
CA ALA A 9 -0.61 1.99 -15.95
C ALA A 9 0.42 1.09 -15.25
N HIS A 10 0.37 -0.22 -15.50
CA HIS A 10 1.34 -1.17 -14.98
C HIS A 10 2.69 -1.10 -15.71
N ALA A 11 2.68 -0.92 -17.04
CA ALA A 11 3.87 -0.82 -17.87
C ALA A 11 4.67 0.47 -17.60
N LEU A 12 4.01 1.54 -17.15
CA LEU A 12 4.69 2.81 -16.91
C LEU A 12 5.69 2.76 -15.74
N LYS A 13 5.68 1.74 -14.86
CA LYS A 13 6.61 1.61 -13.70
C LYS A 13 6.92 2.96 -13.04
N ALA A 14 5.92 3.84 -12.99
CA ALA A 14 6.08 5.11 -12.35
C ALA A 14 6.10 4.79 -10.86
N ASP A 15 7.16 5.22 -10.20
CA ASP A 15 7.22 5.43 -8.76
C ASP A 15 6.25 6.56 -8.36
N LEU A 16 5.03 6.50 -8.90
CA LEU A 16 3.91 7.27 -8.45
C LEU A 16 3.55 6.60 -7.15
N GLU A 17 3.62 7.33 -6.05
CA GLU A 17 2.81 7.03 -4.88
C GLU A 17 1.38 6.83 -5.39
N LEU A 18 1.02 5.58 -5.72
CA LEU A 18 -0.24 5.27 -6.34
C LEU A 18 -1.26 5.67 -5.30
N ASP A 19 -2.00 6.73 -5.62
CA ASP A 19 -2.98 7.32 -4.72
C ASP A 19 -3.75 6.20 -4.01
N HIS A 20 -3.83 6.29 -2.69
CA HIS A 20 -4.37 5.20 -1.87
C HIS A 20 -5.80 4.81 -2.32
N ARG A 21 -6.58 5.75 -2.90
CA ARG A 21 -7.90 5.43 -3.49
C ARG A 21 -7.77 4.75 -4.85
N ALA A 22 -6.81 5.15 -5.69
CA ALA A 22 -6.55 4.50 -6.97
C ALA A 22 -6.17 3.02 -6.78
N THR A 23 -5.30 2.69 -5.82
CA THR A 23 -4.95 1.27 -5.54
C THR A 23 -6.15 0.46 -5.04
N GLY A 24 -7.03 1.07 -4.25
CA GLY A 24 -8.29 0.46 -3.81
C GLY A 24 -9.26 0.22 -4.97
N ALA A 25 -9.46 1.20 -5.85
CA ALA A 25 -10.33 1.07 -7.03
C ALA A 25 -9.86 -0.06 -7.96
N VAL A 26 -8.54 -0.16 -8.15
CA VAL A 26 -7.91 -1.25 -8.89
C VAL A 26 -8.14 -2.60 -8.24
N ALA A 27 -7.98 -2.70 -6.91
CA ALA A 27 -8.22 -3.92 -6.18
C ALA A 27 -9.68 -4.40 -6.32
N VAL A 28 -10.64 -3.47 -6.23
CA VAL A 28 -12.08 -3.76 -6.43
C VAL A 28 -12.36 -4.19 -7.87
N ALA A 29 -11.89 -3.43 -8.86
CA ALA A 29 -12.09 -3.76 -10.27
C ALA A 29 -11.51 -5.14 -10.60
N ARG A 30 -10.31 -5.43 -10.09
CA ARG A 30 -9.66 -6.73 -10.30
C ARG A 30 -10.41 -7.87 -9.61
N ALA A 31 -10.88 -7.66 -8.38
CA ALA A 31 -11.65 -8.65 -7.63
C ALA A 31 -12.93 -9.09 -8.38
N ALA A 32 -13.61 -8.16 -9.04
CA ALA A 32 -14.82 -8.43 -9.81
C ALA A 32 -14.60 -9.40 -10.98
N ILE A 33 -13.42 -9.33 -11.63
CA ILE A 33 -13.07 -10.14 -12.81
C ILE A 33 -12.01 -11.21 -12.51
N ALA A 34 -11.85 -11.57 -11.23
CA ALA A 34 -10.78 -12.44 -10.79
C ALA A 34 -10.99 -13.92 -11.20
N PRO A 35 -9.92 -14.68 -11.48
CA PRO A 35 -9.99 -16.13 -11.67
C PRO A 35 -10.57 -16.84 -10.45
N ALA A 36 -11.10 -18.07 -10.65
CA ALA A 36 -11.79 -18.83 -9.60
C ALA A 36 -10.94 -19.00 -8.32
N GLN A 37 -9.63 -19.21 -8.47
CA GLN A 37 -8.70 -19.34 -7.35
C GLN A 37 -8.65 -18.08 -6.47
N ILE A 38 -8.51 -16.90 -7.10
CA ILE A 38 -8.50 -15.61 -6.38
C ILE A 38 -9.87 -15.32 -5.78
N ARG A 39 -10.97 -15.59 -6.51
CA ARG A 39 -12.34 -15.46 -5.98
C ARG A 39 -12.56 -16.33 -4.75
N GLY A 40 -12.07 -17.56 -4.75
CA GLY A 40 -12.13 -18.46 -3.59
C GLY A 40 -11.45 -17.86 -2.37
N VAL A 41 -10.28 -17.23 -2.55
CA VAL A 41 -9.60 -16.55 -1.45
C VAL A 41 -10.38 -15.32 -0.97
N LEU A 42 -10.87 -14.47 -1.87
CA LEU A 42 -11.63 -13.27 -1.49
C LEU A 42 -12.98 -13.57 -0.83
N ARG A 43 -13.56 -14.76 -1.05
CA ARG A 43 -14.75 -15.22 -0.33
C ARG A 43 -14.44 -15.69 1.09
N ALA A 44 -13.21 -16.13 1.35
CA ALA A 44 -12.81 -16.73 2.62
C ALA A 44 -11.94 -15.79 3.49
N ARG A 45 -11.33 -14.76 2.89
CA ARG A 45 -10.45 -13.81 3.55
C ARG A 45 -10.70 -12.39 3.07
N THR A 46 -10.46 -11.43 3.96
CA THR A 46 -10.41 -10.00 3.63
C THR A 46 -8.96 -9.58 3.45
N LEU A 47 -8.60 -9.01 2.30
CA LEU A 47 -7.29 -8.38 2.10
C LEU A 47 -7.36 -6.93 2.56
N ARG A 48 -6.48 -6.50 3.46
CA ARG A 48 -6.42 -5.12 3.97
C ARG A 48 -5.07 -4.49 3.69
N ALA A 49 -5.07 -3.34 3.01
CA ALA A 49 -3.86 -2.58 2.77
C ALA A 49 -3.47 -1.79 4.03
N SER A 50 -2.31 -2.09 4.60
CA SER A 50 -1.83 -1.44 5.83
C SER A 50 -1.38 0.01 5.63
N ASP A 51 -1.02 0.36 4.40
CA ASP A 51 -0.55 1.69 3.97
C ASP A 51 -1.66 2.50 3.27
N ALA A 52 -2.69 1.85 2.72
CA ALA A 52 -3.70 2.51 1.88
C ALA A 52 -5.13 2.54 2.42
N GLY A 53 -5.39 1.89 3.57
CA GLY A 53 -6.68 1.97 4.27
C GLY A 53 -7.86 1.28 3.58
N TRP A 54 -7.68 0.72 2.39
CA TRP A 54 -8.71 -0.06 1.70
C TRP A 54 -8.68 -1.54 2.09
N SER A 55 -9.81 -2.21 1.89
CA SER A 55 -9.91 -3.67 2.03
C SER A 55 -10.86 -4.27 1.01
N VAL A 56 -10.68 -5.54 0.66
CA VAL A 56 -11.55 -6.27 -0.27
C VAL A 56 -11.68 -7.74 0.13
N GLY A 57 -12.88 -8.29 -0.03
CA GLY A 57 -13.20 -9.67 0.33
C GLY A 57 -13.98 -9.78 1.64
N HIS A 58 -14.13 -11.01 2.12
CA HIS A 58 -14.94 -11.34 3.29
C HIS A 58 -14.22 -12.34 4.19
N GLY A 59 -14.44 -12.24 5.51
CA GLY A 59 -13.84 -13.13 6.49
C GLY A 59 -12.56 -12.58 7.12
N PRO A 60 -11.71 -13.43 7.74
CA PRO A 60 -10.57 -12.97 8.52
C PRO A 60 -9.55 -12.20 7.67
N VAL A 61 -8.93 -11.20 8.29
CA VAL A 61 -8.04 -10.25 7.62
C VAL A 61 -6.66 -10.85 7.33
N ILE A 62 -6.17 -10.62 6.11
CA ILE A 62 -4.78 -10.73 5.72
C ILE A 62 -4.32 -9.31 5.42
N GLU A 63 -3.40 -8.81 6.22
CA GLU A 63 -2.85 -7.47 6.10
C GLU A 63 -1.49 -7.50 5.42
N ALA A 64 -1.28 -6.60 4.45
CA ALA A 64 -0.01 -6.39 3.74
C ALA A 64 -0.02 -5.00 3.06
N THR A 65 1.09 -4.59 2.44
CA THR A 65 1.13 -3.34 1.65
C THR A 65 0.20 -3.42 0.44
N ALA A 66 -0.34 -2.28 0.00
CA ALA A 66 -1.19 -2.19 -1.18
C ALA A 66 -0.50 -2.79 -2.42
N SER A 67 0.79 -2.53 -2.60
CA SER A 67 1.60 -3.09 -3.68
C SER A 67 1.63 -4.62 -3.67
N THR A 68 1.85 -5.23 -2.50
CA THR A 68 1.89 -6.69 -2.33
C THR A 68 0.54 -7.32 -2.65
N LEU A 69 -0.54 -6.71 -2.15
CA LEU A 69 -1.90 -7.21 -2.36
C LEU A 69 -2.32 -7.10 -3.82
N VAL A 70 -2.01 -5.99 -4.49
CA VAL A 70 -2.30 -5.83 -5.92
C VAL A 70 -1.51 -6.86 -6.72
N MET A 71 -0.20 -7.03 -6.50
CA MET A 71 0.57 -8.06 -7.21
C MET A 71 0.02 -9.48 -7.01
N TYR A 72 -0.47 -9.79 -5.81
CA TYR A 72 -1.14 -11.06 -5.52
C TYR A 72 -2.45 -11.21 -6.31
N LEU A 73 -3.30 -10.17 -6.38
CA LEU A 73 -4.55 -10.19 -7.16
C LEU A 73 -4.31 -10.36 -8.67
N PHE A 74 -3.14 -9.98 -9.16
CA PHE A 74 -2.69 -10.23 -10.54
C PHE A 74 -1.96 -11.56 -10.72
N GLY A 75 -1.79 -12.36 -9.65
CA GLY A 75 -1.14 -13.67 -9.71
C GLY A 75 0.38 -13.60 -9.89
N ARG A 76 1.00 -12.45 -9.63
CA ARG A 76 2.45 -12.24 -9.81
C ARG A 76 3.26 -12.58 -8.56
N THR A 77 2.63 -12.60 -7.40
CA THR A 77 3.25 -12.99 -6.13
C THR A 77 2.40 -14.03 -5.42
N PRO A 78 3.00 -14.91 -4.59
CA PRO A 78 2.26 -15.83 -3.77
C PRO A 78 1.41 -15.07 -2.74
N ARG A 79 0.38 -15.75 -2.20
CA ARG A 79 -0.51 -15.15 -1.19
C ARG A 79 0.31 -14.67 0.01
N PRO A 80 0.14 -13.39 0.44
CA PRO A 80 0.83 -12.91 1.62
C PRO A 80 0.41 -13.74 2.84
N ARG A 81 1.40 -14.12 3.66
CA ARG A 81 1.12 -14.68 4.98
C ARG A 81 0.52 -13.58 5.83
N ALA A 82 -0.45 -13.91 6.68
CA ALA A 82 -1.03 -12.94 7.60
C ALA A 82 0.10 -12.38 8.49
N THR A 83 0.60 -11.20 8.15
CA THR A 83 1.52 -10.49 9.03
C THR A 83 0.64 -9.77 10.03
N ARG A 84 0.78 -10.13 11.32
CA ARG A 84 0.28 -9.29 12.42
C ARG A 84 1.17 -8.05 12.48
N SER A 85 1.01 -7.14 11.52
CA SER A 85 1.76 -5.89 11.47
C SER A 85 1.10 -4.92 12.44
N GLY A 86 1.66 -4.81 13.65
CA GLY A 86 1.49 -3.61 14.46
C GLY A 86 2.01 -2.38 13.69
N PRO A 87 1.57 -1.17 14.04
CA PRO A 87 1.85 0.04 13.27
C PRO A 87 3.35 0.19 13.05
N ARG A 88 3.76 0.23 11.77
CA ARG A 88 5.12 0.58 11.39
C ARG A 88 5.38 1.99 11.90
N ALA A 89 6.27 2.12 12.87
CA ALA A 89 6.76 3.42 13.32
C ALA A 89 7.26 4.18 12.08
N THR A 90 6.60 5.31 11.77
CA THR A 90 7.15 6.31 10.86
C THR A 90 8.56 6.64 11.30
N PRO A 91 9.57 6.65 10.41
CA PRO A 91 10.86 7.23 10.75
C PRO A 91 10.59 8.69 11.11
N ARG A 92 10.69 9.02 12.40
CA ARG A 92 10.58 10.39 12.88
C ARG A 92 11.69 11.17 12.18
N SER A 93 11.30 12.15 11.38
CA SER A 93 12.21 13.14 10.82
C SER A 93 13.06 13.71 11.97
N PRO A 94 14.39 13.77 11.87
CA PRO A 94 15.20 14.37 12.92
C PRO A 94 14.83 15.85 13.06
N ALA A 95 14.53 16.27 14.29
CA ALA A 95 14.20 17.65 14.62
C ALA A 95 15.28 18.62 14.10
N PRO A 96 14.93 19.82 13.63
CA PRO A 96 15.92 20.82 13.25
C PRO A 96 16.76 21.16 14.50
N ARG A 97 18.08 21.02 14.38
CA ARG A 97 19.02 21.46 15.43
C ARG A 97 18.78 22.95 15.67
N ALA A 98 18.29 23.30 16.85
CA ALA A 98 18.23 24.68 17.29
C ALA A 98 19.64 25.28 17.23
N CYS A 99 19.81 26.35 16.43
CA CYS A 99 21.00 27.18 16.49
C CYS A 99 21.16 27.71 17.91
N ALA A 100 22.31 27.45 18.52
CA ALA A 100 22.68 28.04 19.80
C ALA A 100 22.74 29.58 19.68
N PRO A 101 22.33 30.33 20.72
CA PRO A 101 22.47 31.78 20.73
C PRO A 101 23.96 32.17 20.74
N ARG A 102 24.35 33.03 19.80
CA ARG A 102 25.68 33.67 19.80
C ARG A 102 25.77 34.56 21.04
N ARG A 103 26.80 34.33 21.87
CA ARG A 103 27.15 35.24 22.97
C ARG A 103 27.52 36.61 22.40
N PRO A 104 27.07 37.74 22.98
CA PRO A 104 27.59 39.05 22.62
C PRO A 104 29.05 39.17 23.07
N SER A 105 29.92 39.54 22.14
CA SER A 105 31.32 39.87 22.39
C SER A 105 31.40 41.22 23.08
N SER A 106 32.13 41.26 24.19
CA SER A 106 32.44 42.46 24.95
C SER A 106 33.09 43.56 24.10
N ALA A 107 32.67 44.80 24.33
CA ALA A 107 33.35 46.05 24.03
C ALA A 107 32.84 47.05 25.09
N ARG A 108 33.60 47.89 25.76
CA ARG A 108 35.03 48.18 25.90
C ARG A 108 35.15 48.97 27.19
#